data_AF-A0A8J2TEN2-F1
#
_entry.id   AF-A0A8J2TEN2-F1
#
_cell.length_a   1.000
_cell.length_b   1.000
_cell.length_c   1.000
_cell.angle_alpha   90.00
_cell.angle_beta   90.00
_cell.angle_gamma   90.00
#
_symmetry.space_group_name_H-M   'P 1'
#
loop_
_entity.id
_entity.type
_entity.pdbx_description
1 polymer ?
#
loop_
_entity_poly.entity_id
_entity_poly.type
_entity_poly.pdbx_seq_one_letter_code
_entity_poly.pdbx_strand_id
1 'polypeptide(L)'
;MTFIWQGAFFSNNVAMASTDAADKVENKVGKDAGRAKNFIQDTKEKVQDAAKSNASKVEDATDGSGNFIERKAKKDKSRILEKSEKDAARTEKAVDKTQNAIERTVDNIKDAFSK
;
A
#
# COMPACT_ATOMS: atom_id res chain seq x y z
N MET A 1 6.09 19.45 -13.58
CA MET A 1 6.03 19.39 -12.11
C MET A 1 6.78 18.14 -11.66
N THR A 2 8.11 18.25 -11.54
CA THR A 2 8.97 17.15 -11.10
C THR A 2 9.00 17.14 -9.59
N PHE A 3 8.40 16.12 -8.96
CA PHE A 3 8.46 15.93 -7.52
C PHE A 3 9.82 15.33 -7.16
N ILE A 4 10.73 16.19 -6.69
CA ILE A 4 12.05 15.78 -6.22
C ILE A 4 11.88 15.36 -4.76
N TRP A 5 11.83 14.05 -4.50
CA TRP A 5 11.97 13.48 -3.17
C TRP A 5 13.46 13.55 -2.76
N GLN A 6 13.92 14.75 -2.43
CA GLN A 6 15.30 15.00 -2.01
C GLN A 6 15.52 14.41 -0.62
N GLY A 7 15.98 13.16 -0.57
CA GLY A 7 17.33 12.82 -0.10
C GLY A 7 17.84 13.34 1.25
N ALA A 8 17.00 13.73 2.22
CA ALA A 8 17.47 14.22 3.52
C ALA A 8 17.53 13.15 4.64
N PHE A 9 17.78 11.88 4.32
CA PHE A 9 17.79 10.80 5.34
C PHE A 9 19.14 10.13 5.60
N PHE A 10 20.22 10.45 4.88
CA PHE A 10 21.48 9.70 5.00
C PHE A 10 22.67 10.46 5.60
N SER A 11 22.49 11.72 6.01
CA SER A 11 23.61 12.56 6.43
C SER A 11 23.57 12.88 7.94
N ASN A 12 23.65 11.86 8.82
CA ASN A 12 24.30 12.02 10.15
C ASN A 12 24.39 10.79 11.08
N ASN A 13 23.94 9.59 10.70
CA ASN A 13 23.98 8.43 11.60
C ASN A 13 25.08 7.42 11.21
N VAL A 14 26.35 7.85 11.19
CA VAL A 14 27.48 6.92 11.05
C VAL A 14 27.77 6.17 12.38
N ALA A 15 27.13 6.51 13.50
CA ALA A 15 27.38 5.81 14.75
C ALA A 15 26.21 5.91 15.73
N MET A 16 25.20 5.03 15.62
CA MET A 16 24.42 4.56 16.77
C MET A 16 24.01 3.11 16.51
N ALA A 17 25.00 2.22 16.42
CA ALA A 17 24.77 0.78 16.53
C ALA A 17 24.81 0.44 18.03
N SER A 18 23.69 0.68 18.71
CA SER A 18 23.33 -0.11 19.89
C SER A 18 22.19 -1.03 19.49
N THR A 19 22.12 -2.22 20.07
CA THR A 19 20.99 -3.15 19.93
C THR A 19 19.64 -2.46 20.13
N ASP A 20 19.56 -1.49 21.06
CA ASP A 20 18.37 -0.64 21.27
C ASP A 20 17.94 0.17 20.02
N ALA A 21 18.90 0.66 19.23
CA ALA A 21 18.60 1.41 18.00
C ALA A 21 18.07 0.47 16.91
N ALA A 22 18.61 -0.74 16.83
CA ALA A 22 18.19 -1.78 15.91
C ALA A 22 16.75 -2.26 16.22
N ASP A 23 16.43 -2.53 17.49
CA ASP A 23 15.08 -2.90 17.96
C ASP A 23 14.06 -1.79 17.69
N LYS A 24 14.47 -0.53 17.86
CA LYS A 24 13.60 0.63 17.57
C LYS A 24 13.30 0.78 16.08
N VAL A 25 14.25 0.45 15.21
CA VAL A 25 14.07 0.45 13.74
C VAL A 25 13.10 -0.65 13.33
N GLU A 26 13.29 -1.89 13.77
CA GLU A 26 12.35 -2.99 13.50
C GLU A 26 10.93 -2.67 13.95
N ASN A 27 10.77 -2.19 15.18
CA ASN A 27 9.46 -1.82 15.72
C ASN A 27 8.78 -0.73 14.89
N LYS A 28 9.55 0.28 14.44
CA LYS A 28 9.04 1.36 13.58
C LYS A 28 8.67 0.84 12.19
N VAL A 29 9.51 0.00 11.60
CA VAL A 29 9.27 -0.59 10.27
C VAL A 29 8.00 -1.44 10.29
N GLY A 30 7.80 -2.27 11.32
CA GLY A 30 6.56 -3.02 11.49
C GLY A 30 5.33 -2.14 11.64
N LYS A 31 5.42 -1.05 12.43
CA LYS A 31 4.32 -0.06 12.58
C LYS A 31 4.01 0.68 11.28
N ASP A 32 5.04 1.14 10.56
CA ASP A 32 4.87 1.90 9.32
C ASP A 32 4.39 0.98 8.17
N ALA A 33 4.86 -0.27 8.11
CA ALA A 33 4.34 -1.29 7.21
C ALA A 33 2.86 -1.60 7.50
N GLY A 34 2.49 -1.78 8.77
CA GLY A 34 1.10 -1.97 9.18
C GLY A 34 0.21 -0.78 8.78
N ARG A 35 0.67 0.45 9.02
CA ARG A 35 -0.04 1.67 8.59
C ARG A 35 -0.18 1.74 7.07
N ALA A 36 0.87 1.38 6.33
CA ALA A 36 0.84 1.36 4.87
C ALA A 36 -0.18 0.34 4.33
N LYS A 37 -0.23 -0.87 4.91
CA LYS A 37 -1.22 -1.89 4.55
C LYS A 37 -2.65 -1.43 4.83
N ASN A 38 -2.89 -0.85 6.00
CA ASN A 38 -4.22 -0.28 6.32
C ASN A 38 -4.62 0.80 5.31
N PHE A 39 -3.70 1.71 4.96
CA PHE A 39 -3.96 2.73 3.95
C PHE A 39 -4.26 2.13 2.56
N ILE A 40 -3.56 1.06 2.17
CA ILE A 40 -3.80 0.33 0.92
C ILE A 40 -5.20 -0.31 0.95
N GLN A 41 -5.60 -0.95 2.05
CA GLN A 41 -6.93 -1.52 2.25
C GLN A 41 -8.02 -0.44 2.17
N ASP A 42 -7.87 0.66 2.89
CA ASP A 42 -8.82 1.79 2.88
C ASP A 42 -8.96 2.38 1.48
N THR A 43 -7.84 2.51 0.76
CA THR A 43 -7.85 3.04 -0.61
C THR A 43 -8.54 2.07 -1.57
N LYS A 44 -8.27 0.77 -1.45
CA LYS A 44 -8.95 -0.29 -2.20
C LYS A 44 -10.46 -0.20 -1.97
N GLU A 45 -10.91 -0.16 -0.73
CA GLU A 45 -12.33 -0.07 -0.37
C GLU A 45 -12.99 1.17 -0.95
N LYS A 46 -12.37 2.35 -0.81
CA LYS A 46 -12.88 3.60 -1.40
C LYS A 46 -13.04 3.53 -2.92
N VAL A 47 -12.08 2.91 -3.61
CA VAL A 47 -12.15 2.74 -5.07
C VAL A 47 -13.27 1.77 -5.45
N GLN A 48 -13.41 0.67 -4.71
CA GLN A 48 -14.50 -0.29 -4.92
C GLN A 48 -15.87 0.35 -4.70
N ASP A 49 -16.02 1.14 -3.64
CA ASP A 49 -17.27 1.83 -3.33
C ASP A 49 -17.61 2.92 -4.33
N ALA A 50 -16.62 3.69 -4.79
CA ALA A 50 -16.81 4.65 -5.87
C ALA A 50 -17.25 3.95 -7.17
N ALA A 51 -16.66 2.80 -7.51
CA ALA A 51 -17.05 2.02 -8.69
C ALA A 51 -18.48 1.46 -8.57
N LYS A 52 -18.86 0.95 -7.40
CA LYS A 52 -20.24 0.52 -7.12
C LYS A 52 -21.22 1.68 -7.23
N SER A 53 -20.93 2.81 -6.58
CA SER A 53 -21.77 4.00 -6.59
C SER A 53 -21.96 4.56 -8.01
N ASN A 54 -20.89 4.63 -8.79
CA ASN A 54 -20.98 5.10 -10.18
C ASN A 54 -21.82 4.17 -11.05
N ALA A 55 -21.68 2.85 -10.90
CA ALA A 55 -22.51 1.90 -11.64
C ALA A 55 -23.99 2.02 -11.25
N SER A 56 -24.30 2.18 -9.96
CA SER A 56 -25.67 2.39 -9.48
C SER A 56 -26.26 3.70 -10.00
N LYS A 57 -25.51 4.81 -9.98
CA LYS A 57 -25.98 6.09 -10.56
C LYS A 57 -26.30 5.98 -12.05
N VAL A 58 -25.52 5.21 -12.79
CA VAL A 58 -25.79 4.97 -14.22
C VAL A 58 -27.04 4.10 -14.39
N GLU A 59 -27.21 3.07 -13.56
CA GLU A 59 -28.41 2.23 -13.56
C GLU A 59 -29.67 3.06 -13.26
N ASP A 60 -29.63 3.91 -12.24
CA ASP A 60 -30.72 4.85 -11.90
C ASP A 60 -30.99 5.84 -13.04
N ALA A 61 -29.94 6.44 -13.63
CA ALA A 61 -30.08 7.39 -14.73
C ALA A 61 -30.56 6.76 -16.05
N THR A 62 -30.55 5.42 -16.14
CA THR A 62 -31.01 4.68 -17.31
C THR A 62 -32.27 3.88 -17.02
N ASP A 63 -32.95 4.14 -15.89
CA ASP A 63 -34.16 3.47 -15.42
C ASP A 63 -34.06 1.93 -15.44
N GLY A 64 -32.85 1.39 -15.24
CA GLY A 64 -32.61 -0.06 -15.33
C GLY A 64 -32.93 -0.66 -16.71
N SER A 65 -32.90 0.14 -17.78
CA SER A 65 -33.25 -0.28 -19.14
C SER A 65 -32.33 -1.36 -19.73
N GLY A 66 -31.22 -1.71 -19.06
CA GLY A 66 -30.27 -2.70 -19.52
C GLY A 66 -29.53 -2.25 -20.78
N ASN A 67 -29.49 -0.94 -21.05
CA ASN A 67 -28.94 -0.39 -22.27
C ASN A 67 -27.40 -0.53 -22.34
N PHE A 68 -26.80 -0.10 -23.45
CA PHE A 68 -25.34 -0.21 -23.63
C PHE A 68 -24.53 0.52 -22.55
N ILE A 69 -25.02 1.65 -22.06
CA ILE A 69 -24.34 2.48 -21.05
C ILE A 69 -24.34 1.76 -19.71
N GLU A 70 -25.49 1.21 -19.29
CA GLU A 70 -25.62 0.45 -18.05
C GLU A 70 -24.75 -0.82 -18.08
N ARG A 71 -24.77 -1.58 -19.18
CA ARG A 71 -23.92 -2.76 -19.36
C ARG A 71 -22.44 -2.42 -19.28
N LYS A 72 -22.03 -1.29 -19.87
CA LYS A 72 -20.65 -0.80 -19.80
C LYS A 72 -20.27 -0.43 -18.37
N ALA A 73 -21.13 0.30 -17.65
CA ALA A 73 -20.88 0.68 -16.26
C ALA A 73 -20.76 -0.54 -15.34
N LYS A 74 -21.63 -1.56 -15.50
CA LYS A 74 -21.53 -2.84 -14.77
C LYS A 74 -20.22 -3.57 -15.08
N LYS A 75 -19.79 -3.61 -16.35
CA LYS A 75 -18.52 -4.21 -16.76
C LYS A 75 -17.31 -3.47 -16.19
N ASP A 76 -17.32 -2.13 -16.24
CA ASP A 76 -16.25 -1.29 -15.72
C ASP A 76 -16.14 -1.41 -14.21
N LYS A 77 -17.28 -1.45 -13.48
CA LYS A 77 -17.30 -1.78 -12.05
C LYS A 77 -16.58 -3.08 -11.76
N SER A 78 -16.97 -4.19 -12.41
CA SER A 78 -16.35 -5.50 -12.16
C SER A 78 -14.85 -5.48 -12.43
N ARG A 79 -14.41 -4.81 -13.51
CA ARG A 79 -12.98 -4.67 -13.83
C ARG A 79 -12.22 -3.86 -12.79
N ILE A 80 -12.83 -2.80 -12.26
CA ILE A 80 -12.23 -2.00 -11.19
C ILE A 80 -12.12 -2.82 -9.91
N LEU A 81 -13.17 -3.56 -9.51
CA LEU A 81 -13.12 -4.43 -8.33
C LEU A 81 -11.95 -5.42 -8.41
N GLU A 82 -11.83 -6.15 -9.53
CA GLU A 82 -10.76 -7.12 -9.76
C GLU A 82 -9.37 -6.47 -9.72
N LYS A 83 -9.21 -5.32 -10.41
CA LYS A 83 -7.93 -4.60 -10.42
C LYS A 83 -7.57 -4.05 -9.05
N SER A 84 -8.51 -3.46 -8.32
CA SER A 84 -8.27 -2.92 -6.99
C SER A 84 -7.79 -3.99 -6.02
N GLU A 85 -8.38 -5.19 -6.05
CA GLU A 85 -7.91 -6.32 -5.24
C GLU A 85 -6.50 -6.75 -5.62
N LYS A 86 -6.24 -6.90 -6.93
CA LYS A 86 -4.94 -7.32 -7.44
C LYS A 86 -3.84 -6.31 -7.14
N ASP A 87 -4.13 -5.03 -7.29
CA ASP A 87 -3.18 -3.95 -7.07
C ASP A 87 -2.93 -3.73 -5.57
N ALA A 88 -3.96 -3.85 -4.73
CA ALA A 88 -3.79 -3.86 -3.28
C ALA A 88 -2.89 -5.02 -2.84
N ALA A 89 -3.20 -6.25 -3.26
CA ALA A 89 -2.39 -7.43 -2.92
C ALA A 89 -0.94 -7.32 -3.42
N ARG A 90 -0.73 -6.77 -4.62
CA ARG A 90 0.63 -6.52 -5.14
C ARG A 90 1.40 -5.50 -4.31
N THR A 91 0.72 -4.45 -3.88
CA THR A 91 1.34 -3.37 -3.08
C THR A 91 1.62 -3.83 -1.66
N GLU A 92 0.69 -4.54 -1.02
CA GLU A 92 0.92 -5.17 0.29
C GLU A 92 2.12 -6.12 0.24
N LYS A 93 2.23 -6.94 -0.82
CA LYS A 93 3.39 -7.82 -1.01
C LYS A 93 4.70 -7.06 -1.19
N ALA A 94 4.69 -5.87 -1.78
CA ALA A 94 5.87 -5.01 -1.90
C ALA A 94 6.26 -4.42 -0.54
N VAL A 95 5.27 -4.03 0.27
CA VAL A 95 5.48 -3.61 1.66
C VAL A 95 6.13 -4.74 2.47
N ASP A 96 5.61 -5.97 2.37
CA ASP A 96 6.17 -7.15 3.05
C ASP A 96 7.61 -7.44 2.66
N LYS A 97 7.92 -7.42 1.36
CA LYS A 97 9.28 -7.63 0.87
C LYS A 97 10.24 -6.57 1.41
N THR A 98 9.79 -5.32 1.49
CA THR A 98 10.59 -4.21 1.99
C THR A 98 10.84 -4.36 3.48
N GLN A 99 9.80 -4.68 4.26
CA GLN A 99 9.91 -4.99 5.69
C GLN A 99 10.94 -6.11 5.92
N ASN A 100 10.78 -7.26 5.26
CA ASN A 100 11.68 -8.40 5.42
C ASN A 100 13.14 -8.06 5.04
N ALA A 101 13.36 -7.22 4.04
CA ALA A 101 14.70 -6.79 3.64
C ALA A 101 15.35 -5.87 4.70
N ILE A 102 14.57 -4.99 5.30
CA ILE A 102 15.03 -4.12 6.39
C ILE A 102 15.31 -4.95 7.64
N GLU A 103 14.40 -5.83 8.05
CA GLU A 103 14.57 -6.73 9.20
C GLU A 103 15.87 -7.54 9.06
N ARG A 104 16.11 -8.20 7.92
CA ARG A 104 17.37 -8.91 7.67
C ARG A 104 18.61 -8.03 7.76
N THR A 105 18.52 -6.79 7.32
CA THR A 105 19.65 -5.85 7.41
C THR A 105 19.93 -5.48 8.86
N VAL A 106 18.87 -5.25 9.64
CA VAL A 106 18.96 -4.94 11.06
C VAL A 106 19.49 -6.15 11.85
N ASP A 107 19.00 -7.36 11.58
CA ASP A 107 19.49 -8.60 12.19
C ASP A 107 20.98 -8.83 11.91
N ASN A 108 21.42 -8.68 10.65
CA ASN A 108 22.83 -8.82 10.29
C ASN A 108 23.73 -7.80 11.03
N ILE A 109 23.22 -6.59 11.26
CA ILE A 109 23.92 -5.58 12.06
C ILE A 109 23.98 -6.04 13.52
N LYS A 110 22.86 -6.45 14.13
CA LYS A 110 22.83 -6.95 15.52
C LYS A 110 23.81 -8.10 15.72
N ASP A 111 23.85 -9.07 14.81
CA ASP A 111 24.76 -10.22 14.87
C ASP A 111 26.24 -9.82 14.80
N ALA A 112 26.58 -8.82 13.99
CA ALA A 112 27.95 -8.32 13.86
C ALA A 112 28.44 -7.57 15.10
N PHE A 113 27.54 -6.92 15.85
CA PHE A 113 27.87 -6.18 17.07
C PHE A 113 27.66 -6.98 18.37
N SER A 114 27.03 -8.16 18.30
CA SER A 114 26.84 -9.07 19.44
C SER A 114 27.91 -10.16 19.54
N LYS A 115 28.88 -10.16 18.61
CA LYS A 115 30.12 -10.96 18.65
C LYS A 115 31.30 -10.08 19.03
#